data_AF-A0A820JSF0-F1
#
_entry.id   AF-A0A820JSF0-F1
#
_cell.length_a   1.000
_cell.length_b   1.000
_cell.length_c   1.000
_cell.angle_alpha   90.00
_cell.angle_beta   90.00
_cell.angle_gamma   90.00
#
_symmetry.space_group_name_H-M   'P 1'
#
loop_
_entity.id
_entity.type
_entity.pdbx_description
1 polymer ?
#
loop_
_entity_poly.entity_id
_entity_poly.type
_entity_poly.pdbx_seq_one_letter_code
_entity_poly.pdbx_strand_id
1 'polypeptide(L)'
;MLFEISGTFFGDIGLNHRGGSPGFIRTYEENGSTFIVIPDFSGNRFYQSIGNIENDRVAGVVFPCFATGDMLHVTGITKNIYDDEAERIMPRVTLITRIKLTGHVWIEEALNLKLLEPKTNSPYNPSIRYLATELEKMGKPAKSANN
;
A
#
# COMPACT_ATOMS: atom_id res chain seq x y z
N MET A 1 2.29 -9.30 -2.83
CA MET A 1 0.92 -9.59 -2.35
C MET A 1 0.78 -8.92 -1.00
N LEU A 2 -0.37 -8.31 -0.73
CA LEU A 2 -0.70 -7.63 0.51
C LEU A 2 -2.06 -8.13 1.00
N PHE A 3 -2.20 -8.43 2.28
CA PHE A 3 -3.52 -8.54 2.90
C PHE A 3 -3.74 -7.32 3.78
N GLU A 4 -4.80 -6.59 3.53
CA GLU A 4 -5.24 -5.48 4.36
C GLU A 4 -6.50 -5.90 5.11
N ILE A 5 -6.47 -5.69 6.41
CA ILE A 5 -7.59 -5.90 7.31
C ILE A 5 -7.94 -4.52 7.87
N SER A 6 -9.18 -4.08 7.62
CA SER A 6 -9.75 -2.85 8.18
C SER A 6 -10.99 -3.24 8.98
N GLY A 7 -11.08 -2.81 10.23
CA GLY A 7 -12.19 -3.13 11.12
C GLY A 7 -13.17 -1.95 11.25
N THR A 8 -14.37 -2.26 11.73
CA THR A 8 -15.38 -1.29 12.18
C THR A 8 -15.69 -1.60 13.65
N PHE A 9 -15.83 -0.59 14.52
CA PHE A 9 -16.08 -0.77 15.97
C PHE A 9 -17.36 -1.57 16.27
N PHE A 10 -18.28 -1.67 15.30
CA PHE A 10 -19.54 -2.40 15.40
C PHE A 10 -19.48 -3.88 14.94
N GLY A 11 -18.28 -4.42 14.69
CA GLY A 11 -18.06 -5.86 14.48
C GLY A 11 -17.86 -6.32 13.04
N ASP A 12 -17.98 -5.41 12.07
CA ASP A 12 -17.68 -5.73 10.67
C ASP A 12 -16.19 -5.52 10.36
N ILE A 13 -15.51 -6.61 9.98
CA ILE A 13 -14.11 -6.61 9.55
C ILE A 13 -14.07 -6.82 8.04
N GLY A 14 -13.53 -5.85 7.32
CA GLY A 14 -13.19 -5.99 5.90
C GLY A 14 -11.79 -6.56 5.73
N LEU A 15 -11.67 -7.61 4.91
CA LEU A 15 -10.39 -8.15 4.46
C LEU A 15 -10.28 -8.01 2.95
N ASN A 16 -9.23 -7.34 2.50
CA ASN A 16 -8.91 -7.18 1.09
C ASN A 16 -7.52 -7.70 0.79
N HIS A 17 -7.38 -8.38 -0.35
CA HIS A 17 -6.10 -8.81 -0.87
C HIS A 17 -5.67 -7.88 -2.03
N ARG A 18 -4.49 -7.27 -1.93
CA ARG A 18 -3.91 -6.40 -2.97
C ARG A 18 -2.68 -7.07 -3.60
N GLY A 19 -2.71 -7.25 -4.91
CA GLY A 19 -1.57 -7.71 -5.70
C GLY A 19 -1.03 -6.59 -6.60
N GLY A 20 0.27 -6.55 -6.80
CA GLY A 20 0.92 -5.62 -7.72
C GLY A 20 2.39 -5.94 -7.92
N SER A 21 3.00 -5.31 -8.92
CA SER A 21 4.44 -5.43 -9.16
C SER A 21 5.24 -4.91 -7.96
N PRO A 22 6.44 -5.46 -7.67
CA PRO A 22 7.33 -4.90 -6.66
C PRO A 22 7.46 -3.37 -6.81
N GLY A 23 7.26 -2.63 -5.72
CA GLY A 23 7.25 -1.16 -5.73
C GLY A 23 5.89 -0.49 -5.99
N PHE A 24 4.79 -1.25 -6.11
CA PHE A 24 3.45 -0.63 -6.16
C PHE A 24 3.04 0.02 -4.83
N ILE A 25 3.59 -0.46 -3.71
CA ILE A 25 3.50 0.15 -2.39
C ILE A 25 4.79 0.92 -2.15
N ARG A 26 4.67 2.11 -1.57
CA ARG A 26 5.80 2.97 -1.22
C ARG A 26 5.85 3.24 0.27
N THR A 27 7.03 3.58 0.75
CA THR A 27 7.25 4.02 2.13
C THR A 27 7.97 5.35 2.14
N TYR A 28 7.69 6.17 3.15
CA TYR A 28 8.45 7.38 3.43
C TYR A 28 8.47 7.68 4.92
N GLU A 29 9.39 8.54 5.33
CA GLU A 29 9.47 9.05 6.70
C GLU A 29 9.06 10.51 6.75
N GLU A 30 8.28 10.88 7.77
CA GLU A 30 7.88 12.25 8.05
C GLU A 30 7.76 12.41 9.56
N ASN A 31 8.43 13.43 10.11
CA ASN A 31 8.40 13.76 11.55
C ASN A 31 8.69 12.55 12.47
N GLY A 32 9.69 11.73 12.11
CA GLY A 32 10.09 10.54 12.88
C GLY A 32 9.09 9.39 12.84
N SER A 33 8.07 9.46 11.98
CA SER A 33 7.10 8.38 11.75
C SER A 33 7.28 7.78 10.36
N THR A 34 7.15 6.46 10.27
CA THR A 34 7.14 5.74 8.99
C THR A 34 5.72 5.64 8.45
N PHE A 35 5.57 5.92 7.16
CA PHE A 35 4.30 5.84 6.45
C PHE A 35 4.38 4.84 5.30
N ILE A 36 3.35 4.01 5.18
CA ILE A 36 3.08 3.20 3.99
C ILE A 36 2.05 3.96 3.13
N VAL A 37 2.28 3.96 1.82
CA VAL A 37 1.45 4.61 0.82
C VAL A 37 0.96 3.56 -0.17
N ILE A 38 -0.35 3.39 -0.23
CA ILE A 38 -1.01 2.47 -1.14
C ILE A 38 -1.89 3.28 -2.10
N PRO A 39 -1.53 3.37 -3.40
CA PRO A 39 -2.34 4.09 -4.38
C PRO A 39 -3.60 3.30 -4.75
N ASP A 40 -4.69 4.01 -5.03
CA ASP A 40 -5.83 3.45 -5.76
C ASP A 40 -5.51 3.33 -7.25
N PHE A 41 -6.01 2.25 -7.88
CA PHE A 41 -5.84 2.02 -9.30
C PHE A 41 -7.02 1.25 -9.90
N SER A 42 -7.28 1.52 -11.19
CA SER A 42 -8.30 0.83 -11.98
C SER A 42 -8.08 -0.68 -11.94
N GLY A 43 -8.96 -1.39 -11.25
CA GLY A 43 -8.92 -2.86 -11.08
C GLY A 43 -8.96 -3.32 -9.63
N ASN A 44 -8.69 -2.45 -8.65
CA ASN A 44 -8.73 -2.79 -7.22
C ASN A 44 -9.87 -2.14 -6.43
N ARG A 45 -10.70 -1.31 -7.10
CA ARG A 45 -11.92 -0.62 -6.63
C ARG A 45 -12.10 -0.67 -5.10
N PHE A 46 -11.25 0.09 -4.38
CA PHE A 46 -11.07 0.01 -2.93
C PHE A 46 -12.25 0.55 -2.09
N TYR A 47 -13.46 0.62 -2.62
CA TYR A 47 -14.59 1.26 -1.95
C TYR A 47 -14.93 0.62 -0.59
N GLN A 48 -14.68 -0.67 -0.39
CA GLN A 48 -14.90 -1.32 0.90
C GLN A 48 -13.87 -0.91 1.96
N SER A 49 -12.58 -0.95 1.64
CA SER A 49 -11.53 -0.48 2.56
C SER A 49 -11.65 1.02 2.84
N ILE A 50 -12.02 1.84 1.84
CA ILE A 50 -12.22 3.29 2.02
C ILE A 50 -13.30 3.52 3.08
N GLY A 51 -14.46 2.87 2.95
CA GLY A 51 -15.56 3.01 3.91
C GLY A 51 -15.16 2.62 5.34
N ASN A 52 -14.46 1.50 5.50
CA ASN A 52 -13.99 1.05 6.81
C ASN A 52 -12.93 2.01 7.41
N ILE A 53 -12.03 2.52 6.57
CA ILE A 53 -10.99 3.47 6.98
C ILE A 53 -11.61 4.80 7.41
N GLU A 54 -12.64 5.30 6.72
CA GLU A 54 -13.33 6.52 7.13
C GLU A 54 -13.99 6.36 8.51
N ASN A 55 -14.42 5.15 8.88
CA ASN A 55 -15.07 4.90 10.17
C ASN A 55 -14.06 4.72 11.33
N ASP A 56 -13.11 3.80 11.20
CA ASP A 56 -12.27 3.37 12.33
C ASP A 56 -10.81 3.82 12.24
N ARG A 57 -10.35 4.24 11.06
CA ARG A 57 -8.99 4.75 10.81
C ARG A 57 -7.86 3.83 11.31
N VAL A 58 -8.09 2.53 11.39
CA VAL A 58 -7.07 1.54 11.73
C VAL A 58 -7.00 0.46 10.65
N ALA A 59 -5.79 -0.02 10.38
CA ALA A 59 -5.60 -1.18 9.52
C ALA A 59 -4.42 -2.04 9.97
N GLY A 60 -4.60 -3.34 9.82
CA GLY A 60 -3.52 -4.33 9.85
C GLY A 60 -3.16 -4.71 8.42
N VAL A 61 -1.87 -4.82 8.14
CA VAL A 61 -1.37 -5.08 6.80
C VAL A 61 -0.30 -6.17 6.85
N VAL A 62 -0.38 -7.15 5.96
CA VAL A 62 0.52 -8.31 5.95
C VAL A 62 1.21 -8.46 4.60
N PHE A 63 2.53 -8.55 4.63
CA PHE A 63 3.40 -8.75 3.47
C PHE A 63 4.05 -10.13 3.51
N PRO A 64 3.48 -11.12 2.80
CA PRO A 64 4.12 -12.42 2.59
C PRO A 64 5.29 -12.32 1.59
N CYS A 65 6.44 -12.90 1.97
CA CYS A 65 7.57 -13.15 1.09
C CYS A 65 7.56 -14.62 0.66
N PHE A 66 7.05 -14.93 -0.54
CA PHE A 66 6.97 -16.31 -1.03
C PHE A 66 8.33 -16.92 -1.40
N ALA A 67 9.38 -16.11 -1.54
CA ALA A 67 10.73 -16.58 -1.85
C ALA A 67 11.43 -17.21 -0.63
N THR A 68 11.31 -16.58 0.53
CA THR A 68 11.93 -17.04 1.78
C THR A 68 10.94 -17.80 2.66
N GLY A 69 9.65 -17.48 2.55
CA GLY A 69 8.59 -17.94 3.45
C GLY A 69 8.28 -16.96 4.57
N ASP A 70 8.96 -15.81 4.65
CA ASP A 70 8.78 -14.86 5.75
C ASP A 70 7.47 -14.06 5.63
N MET A 71 6.99 -13.53 6.76
CA MET A 71 5.85 -12.64 6.83
C MET A 71 6.14 -11.41 7.69
N LEU A 72 5.86 -10.23 7.13
CA LEU A 72 5.83 -8.98 7.87
C LEU A 72 4.39 -8.58 8.14
N HIS A 73 4.02 -8.52 9.42
CA HIS A 73 2.79 -7.93 9.90
C HIS A 73 3.06 -6.49 10.32
N VAL A 74 2.24 -5.54 9.89
CA VAL A 74 2.28 -4.17 10.37
C VAL A 74 0.89 -3.73 10.79
N THR A 75 0.83 -2.86 11.78
CA THR A 75 -0.38 -2.19 12.21
C THR A 75 -0.17 -0.69 12.10
N GLY A 76 -1.26 0.05 11.85
CA GLY A 76 -1.16 1.48 11.72
C GLY A 76 -2.48 2.22 11.72
N ILE A 77 -2.37 3.53 11.83
CA ILE A 77 -3.48 4.48 11.71
C ILE A 77 -3.58 4.88 10.24
N THR A 78 -4.78 4.78 9.68
CA THR A 78 -5.04 5.01 8.26
C THR A 78 -5.68 6.37 8.03
N LYS A 79 -5.37 6.96 6.86
CA LYS A 79 -6.03 8.15 6.33
C LYS A 79 -6.15 8.00 4.82
N ASN A 80 -7.35 8.16 4.29
CA ASN A 80 -7.53 8.34 2.85
C ASN A 80 -7.21 9.80 2.48
N ILE A 81 -6.43 9.96 1.43
CA ILE A 81 -5.96 11.24 0.91
C ILE A 81 -6.44 11.33 -0.54
N TYR A 82 -7.09 12.44 -0.87
CA TYR A 82 -7.80 12.61 -2.14
C TYR A 82 -7.21 13.75 -2.97
N ASP A 83 -7.43 13.66 -4.28
CA ASP A 83 -7.21 14.70 -5.29
C ASP A 83 -5.84 15.39 -5.17
N ASP A 84 -5.80 16.71 -5.05
CA ASP A 84 -4.57 17.50 -5.03
C ASP A 84 -3.61 17.12 -3.88
N GLU A 85 -4.14 16.68 -2.74
CA GLU A 85 -3.31 16.20 -1.62
C GLU A 85 -2.65 14.87 -1.98
N ALA A 86 -3.38 13.99 -2.68
CA ALA A 86 -2.86 12.71 -3.14
C ALA A 86 -1.81 12.92 -4.24
N GLU A 87 -2.08 13.77 -5.23
CA GLU A 87 -1.18 14.03 -6.33
C GLU A 87 0.13 14.68 -5.87
N ARG A 88 0.08 15.49 -4.80
CA ARG A 88 1.27 16.06 -4.16
C ARG A 88 2.18 14.99 -3.55
N ILE A 89 1.61 13.92 -3.00
CA ILE A 89 2.37 12.82 -2.39
C ILE A 89 2.87 11.86 -3.47
N MET A 90 1.98 11.47 -4.38
CA MET A 90 2.25 10.53 -5.47
C MET A 90 1.64 11.06 -6.77
N PRO A 91 2.45 11.64 -7.67
CA PRO A 91 1.92 12.22 -8.90
C PRO A 91 1.12 11.24 -9.75
N ARG A 92 0.04 11.74 -10.39
CA ARG A 92 -0.91 10.98 -11.22
C ARG A 92 -1.74 9.94 -10.45
N VAL A 93 -1.90 10.14 -9.15
CA VAL A 93 -2.77 9.33 -8.28
C VAL A 93 -3.72 10.27 -7.55
N THR A 94 -5.02 10.03 -7.71
CA THR A 94 -6.09 10.87 -7.14
C THR A 94 -6.61 10.34 -5.80
N LEU A 95 -6.23 9.13 -5.41
CA LEU A 95 -6.58 8.57 -4.12
C LEU A 95 -5.45 7.70 -3.58
N ILE A 96 -5.09 7.96 -2.34
CA ILE A 96 -4.06 7.25 -1.60
C ILE A 96 -4.62 6.83 -0.25
N THR A 97 -4.45 5.56 0.09
CA THR A 97 -4.54 5.13 1.48
C THR A 97 -3.16 5.24 2.10
N ARG A 98 -3.01 6.17 3.05
CA ARG A 98 -1.80 6.35 3.83
C ARG A 98 -1.95 5.67 5.18
N ILE A 99 -0.93 4.92 5.59
CA ILE A 99 -0.90 4.20 6.86
C ILE A 99 0.31 4.67 7.65
N LYS A 100 0.08 5.34 8.78
CA LYS A 100 1.12 5.63 9.77
C LYS A 100 1.38 4.38 10.59
N LEU A 101 2.59 3.83 10.53
CA LEU A 101 2.91 2.61 11.28
C LEU A 101 2.89 2.88 12.77
N THR A 102 2.25 1.97 13.51
CA THR A 102 2.21 1.96 14.97
C THR A 102 2.91 0.74 15.56
N GLY A 103 3.01 -0.35 14.80
CA GLY A 103 3.72 -1.55 15.22
C GLY A 103 4.03 -2.47 14.05
N HIS A 104 4.95 -3.41 14.29
CA HIS A 104 5.27 -4.46 13.33
C HIS A 104 5.71 -5.74 14.06
N VAL A 105 5.49 -6.87 13.39
CA VAL A 105 6.02 -8.19 13.78
C VAL A 105 6.56 -8.84 12.52
N TRP A 106 7.82 -9.27 12.59
CA TRP A 106 8.46 -10.08 11.55
C TRP A 106 8.49 -11.53 12.00
N ILE A 107 8.04 -12.43 11.14
CA ILE A 107 8.04 -13.87 11.40
C ILE A 107 8.80 -14.55 10.26
N GLU A 108 9.93 -15.13 10.60
CA GLU A 108 10.76 -15.90 9.66
C GLU A 108 10.08 -17.23 9.34
N GLU A 109 10.14 -17.64 8.07
CA GLU A 109 9.58 -18.90 7.56
C GLU A 109 8.12 -19.19 7.98
N ALA A 110 7.31 -18.15 8.17
CA ALA A 110 5.91 -18.26 8.58
C ALA A 110 5.01 -19.00 7.58
N LEU A 111 5.35 -18.94 6.29
CA LEU A 111 4.61 -19.61 5.23
C LEU A 111 5.09 -21.05 5.09
N ASN A 112 4.15 -21.99 5.22
CA ASN A 112 4.36 -23.40 4.84
C ASN A 112 4.39 -23.61 3.31
N LEU A 113 4.47 -22.53 2.53
CA LEU A 113 4.45 -22.51 1.07
C LEU A 113 5.63 -21.68 0.57
N LYS A 114 6.50 -22.29 -0.24
CA LYS A 114 7.60 -21.62 -0.92
C LYS A 114 7.35 -21.65 -2.43
N LEU A 115 7.52 -20.50 -3.09
CA LEU A 115 7.39 -20.42 -4.54
C LEU A 115 8.64 -21.05 -5.19
N LEU A 116 8.45 -22.19 -5.86
CA LEU A 116 9.57 -22.94 -6.46
C LEU A 116 10.09 -22.32 -7.76
N GLU A 117 9.23 -21.62 -8.52
CA GLU A 117 9.58 -21.00 -9.79
C GLU A 117 9.03 -19.57 -9.89
N PRO A 118 9.84 -18.58 -10.34
CA PRO A 118 9.34 -17.23 -10.60
C PRO A 118 8.34 -17.28 -11.75
N LYS A 119 7.04 -17.17 -11.45
CA LYS A 119 6.03 -16.96 -12.49
C LYS A 119 6.16 -15.56 -13.08
N THR A 120 5.90 -15.45 -14.38
CA THR A 120 5.72 -14.17 -15.06
C THR A 120 4.66 -13.34 -14.35
N ASN A 121 4.94 -12.04 -14.15
CA ASN A 121 3.98 -11.10 -13.57
C ASN A 121 2.69 -11.06 -14.39
N SER A 122 1.56 -10.84 -13.71
CA SER A 122 0.28 -10.66 -14.38
C SER A 122 0.34 -9.46 -15.34
N PRO A 123 -0.19 -9.57 -16.57
CA PRO A 123 -0.29 -8.44 -17.50
C PRO A 123 -1.21 -7.32 -16.97
N TYR A 124 -2.01 -7.62 -15.94
CA TYR A 124 -2.91 -6.66 -15.29
C TYR A 124 -2.29 -6.00 -14.05
N ASN A 125 -0.98 -6.16 -13.81
CA ASN A 125 -0.34 -5.44 -12.72
C ASN A 125 -0.40 -3.93 -12.96
N PRO A 126 -0.72 -3.14 -11.92
CA PRO A 126 -0.75 -1.69 -12.04
C PRO A 126 0.64 -1.16 -12.41
N SER A 127 0.65 -0.07 -13.17
CA SER A 127 1.89 0.67 -13.42
C SER A 127 2.46 1.17 -12.09
N ILE A 128 3.77 0.99 -11.89
CA ILE A 128 4.45 1.49 -10.72
C ILE A 128 4.39 3.03 -10.72
N ARG A 129 3.91 3.59 -9.61
CA ARG A 129 3.95 5.03 -9.32
C ARG A 129 4.99 5.30 -8.23
N TYR A 130 5.57 6.49 -8.25
CA TYR A 130 6.64 6.93 -7.35
C TYR A 130 6.15 8.12 -6.53
N LEU A 131 6.65 8.25 -5.31
CA LEU A 131 6.42 9.44 -4.50
C LEU A 131 7.08 10.66 -5.17
N ALA A 132 6.51 11.84 -4.95
CA ALA A 132 7.09 13.09 -5.46
C ALA A 132 8.56 13.25 -5.02
N THR A 133 8.86 12.91 -3.76
CA THR A 133 10.21 12.96 -3.19
C THR A 133 11.17 11.93 -3.81
N GLU A 134 10.67 10.78 -4.27
CA GLU A 134 11.48 9.81 -5.02
C GLU A 134 11.83 10.36 -6.41
N LEU A 135 10.87 10.99 -7.09
CA LEU A 135 11.08 11.58 -8.43
C LEU A 135 12.08 12.73 -8.38
N GLU A 136 12.01 13.58 -7.36
CA GLU A 136 12.97 14.66 -7.11
C GLU A 136 14.39 14.11 -6.95
N LYS A 137 14.57 13.05 -6.15
CA LYS A 137 15.87 12.38 -5.98
C LYS A 137 16.40 11.77 -7.29
N MET A 138 15.50 11.36 -8.19
CA MET A 138 15.86 10.83 -9.52
C MET A 138 16.09 11.93 -10.57
N GLY A 139 15.91 13.21 -10.23
CA GLY A 139 15.98 14.32 -11.18
C GLY A 139 14.87 14.29 -12.23
N LYS A 140 13.76 13.59 -11.96
CA LYS A 140 12.60 13.50 -12.86
C LYS A 140 11.54 14.51 -12.45
N PRO A 141 10.82 15.14 -13.41
CA PRO A 141 9.75 16.05 -13.06
C PRO A 141 8.63 15.31 -12.33
N ALA A 142 8.24 15.83 -11.16
CA ALA A 142 7.07 15.36 -10.42
C ALA A 142 5.75 15.77 -11.11
N LYS A 143 5.78 16.79 -11.97
CA LYS A 143 4.62 17.19 -12.78
C LYS A 143 4.58 16.41 -14.08
N SER A 144 3.38 15.99 -14.49
CA SER A 144 3.14 15.70 -15.89
C SER A 144 3.40 16.98 -16.69
N ALA A 145 4.32 16.94 -17.64
CA ALA A 145 4.13 17.72 -18.86
C ALA A 145 2.79 17.30 -19.49
N ASN A 146 2.12 18.23 -20.18
CA ASN A 146 0.76 18.25 -20.75
C ASN A 146 -0.11 19.21 -19.91
N ASN A 147 -0.53 20.42 -20.33
CA ASN A 147 -0.94 20.95 -21.64
C ASN A 147 -1.82 20.02 -22.46
#